data_AF-A0AAE1C4Z6-F1
#
_entry.id   AF-A0AAE1C4Z6-F1
#
_cell.length_a   1.000
_cell.length_b   1.000
_cell.length_c   1.000
_cell.angle_alpha   90.00
_cell.angle_beta   90.00
_cell.angle_gamma   90.00
#
_symmetry.space_group_name_H-M   'P 1'
#
loop_
_entity.id
_entity.type
_entity.pdbx_description
1 polymer ?
#
loop_
_entity_poly.entity_id
_entity_poly.type
_entity_poly.pdbx_seq_one_letter_code
_entity_poly.pdbx_strand_id
1 'polypeptide(L)'
;MSSSAHGDSWRPSRSRRNLVILVVVIVLGYVTVTQVRSRSYGGSAYSVPPRLAGKPQTIIQPSGQSWTFDATRDRNNHSLTQAQCDAAFPELYHEIERSQKYWKEKQGNRPFKPKQIDIKWSGDGGMMGLIHEQQLYVTFSRGLNHFGHWKERSHATLHQIHRAILASPEPVPNIEFAIKINDVINLTPDDPSITIWAFSRNINDPVMDRVWVIPDFNFWSYPRVSGAYGDFQLQAMGQGKDKFSSKKDLLVWRGTLDFNREIREPLLAQSTAQTWSDVQRVDEDAATDVRITMPDHCRYKYSVHTEGTTWSGRLKYLLSCHQVVFIHHLNWYTHLYHLLVPSGPNQNYVQTEDDWSDLPAKINELIANPTKGKMIADNAAMHFRDRYFTPAAQTCYWRKLFHVWRAMTYEPDPWNSTTLPDGTTQKKIKGMSYEEYV
;
A
#
# COMPACT_ATOMS: atom_id res chain seq x y z
N MET A 1 -13.05 -72.17 -31.66
CA MET A 1 -12.80 -72.37 -30.22
C MET A 1 -12.31 -71.05 -29.63
N SER A 2 -13.20 -70.32 -28.97
CA SER A 2 -12.89 -69.27 -27.98
C SER A 2 -14.22 -68.90 -27.29
N SER A 3 -14.42 -69.44 -26.09
CA SER A 3 -15.29 -68.93 -25.02
C SER A 3 -14.38 -68.87 -23.79
N SER A 4 -14.51 -67.99 -22.78
CA SER A 4 -15.67 -67.52 -22.03
C SER A 4 -15.18 -66.32 -21.16
N ALA A 5 -15.96 -65.24 -21.03
CA ALA A 5 -16.84 -64.87 -19.91
C ALA A 5 -16.15 -64.30 -18.65
N HIS A 6 -16.45 -63.03 -18.35
CA HIS A 6 -16.74 -62.38 -17.04
C HIS A 6 -16.93 -60.88 -17.36
N GLY A 7 -17.96 -60.13 -16.96
CA GLY A 7 -18.97 -60.26 -15.92
C GLY A 7 -19.18 -58.86 -15.33
N ASP A 8 -20.07 -58.06 -15.93
CA ASP A 8 -20.43 -56.71 -15.48
C ASP A 8 -21.18 -56.74 -14.14
N SER A 9 -20.81 -55.84 -13.21
CA SER A 9 -21.60 -55.56 -12.01
C SER A 9 -22.04 -54.11 -11.98
N TRP A 10 -23.36 -53.93 -12.11
CA TRP A 10 -24.09 -52.66 -12.08
C TRP A 10 -24.45 -52.33 -10.62
N ARG A 11 -24.14 -51.12 -10.12
CA ARG A 11 -24.69 -50.59 -8.86
C ARG A 11 -25.38 -49.22 -9.11
N PRO A 12 -26.60 -48.99 -8.58
CA PRO A 12 -27.40 -47.82 -8.93
C PRO A 12 -27.07 -46.55 -8.11
N SER A 13 -27.56 -45.45 -8.69
CA SER A 13 -27.37 -44.02 -8.40
C SER A 13 -27.33 -43.53 -6.95
N ARG A 14 -26.44 -42.56 -6.70
CA ARG A 14 -26.34 -41.69 -5.50
C ARG A 14 -27.28 -40.45 -5.54
N SER A 15 -28.37 -40.49 -6.30
CA SER A 15 -29.21 -39.31 -6.54
C SER A 15 -30.28 -39.06 -5.45
N ARG A 16 -30.74 -40.09 -4.73
CA ARG A 16 -31.85 -39.94 -3.76
C ARG A 16 -31.44 -39.45 -2.35
N ARG A 17 -30.15 -39.48 -1.97
CA ARG A 17 -29.69 -38.99 -0.66
C ARG A 17 -29.56 -37.46 -0.60
N ASN A 18 -29.26 -36.81 -1.74
CA ASN A 18 -29.05 -35.37 -1.78
C ASN A 18 -30.37 -34.57 -1.78
N LEU A 19 -31.47 -35.15 -2.29
CA LEU A 19 -32.77 -34.49 -2.30
C LEU A 19 -33.41 -34.41 -0.90
N VAL A 20 -33.22 -35.45 -0.07
CA VAL A 20 -33.78 -35.50 1.29
C VAL A 20 -33.05 -34.52 2.23
N ILE A 21 -31.73 -34.36 2.08
CA ILE A 21 -30.96 -33.40 2.88
C ILE A 21 -31.32 -31.96 2.53
N LEU A 22 -31.58 -31.66 1.25
CA LEU A 22 -31.98 -30.31 0.82
C LEU A 22 -33.35 -29.89 1.37
N VAL A 23 -34.32 -30.82 1.42
CA VAL A 23 -35.67 -30.54 1.95
C VAL A 23 -35.65 -30.34 3.47
N VAL A 24 -34.82 -31.07 4.22
CA VAL A 24 -34.71 -30.92 5.68
C VAL A 24 -34.08 -29.57 6.07
N VAL A 25 -33.09 -29.07 5.31
CA VAL A 25 -32.46 -27.76 5.57
C VAL A 25 -33.41 -26.60 5.24
N ILE A 26 -34.22 -26.71 4.18
CA ILE A 26 -35.20 -25.67 3.82
C ILE A 26 -36.34 -25.59 4.85
N VAL A 27 -36.82 -26.73 5.37
CA VAL A 27 -37.88 -26.74 6.40
C VAL A 27 -37.37 -26.23 7.75
N LEU A 28 -36.15 -26.57 8.18
CA LEU A 28 -35.56 -26.04 9.42
C LEU A 28 -35.22 -24.53 9.32
N GLY A 29 -34.81 -24.06 8.14
CA GLY A 29 -34.62 -22.63 7.87
C GLY A 29 -35.93 -21.82 7.90
N TYR A 30 -37.03 -22.40 7.44
CA TYR A 30 -38.33 -21.73 7.43
C TYR A 30 -38.99 -21.67 8.83
N VAL A 31 -38.77 -22.71 9.67
CA VAL A 31 -39.27 -22.73 11.06
C VAL A 31 -38.51 -21.76 11.97
N THR A 32 -37.21 -21.53 11.73
CA THR A 32 -36.42 -20.56 12.51
C THR A 32 -36.71 -19.11 12.13
N VAL A 33 -37.02 -18.81 10.86
CA VAL A 33 -37.37 -17.45 10.41
C VAL A 33 -38.79 -17.04 10.83
N THR A 34 -39.72 -18.01 11.00
CA THR A 34 -41.11 -17.73 11.41
C THR A 34 -41.30 -17.61 12.93
N GLN A 35 -40.34 -18.06 13.75
CA GLN A 35 -40.41 -17.93 15.22
C GLN A 35 -39.66 -16.72 15.82
N VAL A 36 -38.94 -15.92 15.02
CA VAL A 36 -38.25 -14.70 15.51
C VAL A 36 -39.11 -13.42 15.35
N ARG A 37 -40.28 -13.49 14.71
CA ARG A 37 -41.23 -12.37 14.63
C ARG A 37 -42.36 -12.50 15.66
N SER A 38 -42.07 -12.12 16.90
CA SER A 38 -43.00 -11.47 17.86
C SER A 38 -42.44 -11.50 19.29
N ARG A 39 -41.44 -10.66 19.55
CA ARG A 39 -41.23 -10.13 20.91
C ARG A 39 -41.24 -8.61 20.83
N SER A 40 -42.41 -8.03 21.08
CA SER A 40 -42.57 -6.63 21.40
C SER A 40 -41.75 -6.33 22.65
N TYR A 41 -40.59 -5.71 22.48
CA TYR A 41 -39.91 -5.04 23.59
C TYR A 41 -40.63 -3.71 23.81
N GLY A 42 -41.33 -3.60 24.93
CA GLY A 42 -41.88 -2.34 25.42
C GLY A 42 -40.74 -1.33 25.56
N GLY A 43 -40.82 -0.24 24.79
CA GLY A 43 -39.90 0.88 24.90
C GLY A 43 -40.13 1.59 26.23
N SER A 44 -39.26 1.34 27.19
CA SER A 44 -39.11 2.23 28.34
C SER A 44 -38.38 3.48 27.82
N ALA A 45 -39.06 4.61 27.84
CA ALA A 45 -38.50 5.90 27.46
C ALA A 45 -37.42 6.29 28.48
N TYR A 46 -36.16 6.04 28.15
CA TYR A 46 -35.04 6.67 28.86
C TYR A 46 -34.97 8.13 28.43
N SER A 47 -35.39 9.02 29.33
CA SER A 47 -35.19 10.45 29.22
C SER A 47 -33.69 10.76 29.23
N VAL A 48 -33.17 11.17 28.07
CA VAL A 48 -31.82 11.75 27.96
C VAL A 48 -31.87 13.12 28.64
N PRO A 49 -31.08 13.39 29.69
CA PRO A 49 -31.04 14.72 30.28
C PRO A 49 -30.47 15.72 29.26
N PRO A 50 -31.01 16.95 29.18
CA PRO A 50 -30.56 17.91 28.19
C PRO A 50 -29.09 18.24 28.42
N ARG A 51 -28.24 17.97 27.42
CA ARG A 51 -26.87 18.50 27.40
C ARG A 51 -26.98 20.02 27.39
N LEU A 52 -26.48 20.65 28.44
CA LEU A 52 -26.18 22.07 28.46
C LEU A 52 -25.36 22.38 27.20
N ALA A 53 -25.91 23.24 26.34
CA ALA A 53 -25.21 23.77 25.18
C ALA A 53 -24.03 24.63 25.66
N GLY A 54 -22.88 23.96 25.88
CA GLY A 54 -21.60 24.63 26.02
C GLY A 54 -21.29 25.32 24.69
N LYS A 55 -21.06 26.63 24.73
CA LYS A 55 -20.59 27.42 23.59
C LYS A 55 -19.40 26.71 22.93
N PRO A 56 -19.25 26.77 21.60
CA PRO A 56 -18.09 26.23 20.92
C PRO A 56 -16.84 26.91 21.51
N GLN A 57 -16.07 26.15 22.28
CA GLN A 57 -14.74 26.60 22.68
C GLN A 57 -13.88 26.51 21.43
N THR A 58 -13.71 27.66 20.76
CA THR A 58 -12.59 27.88 19.86
C THR A 58 -11.33 27.58 20.66
N ILE A 59 -10.67 26.46 20.35
CA ILE A 59 -9.31 26.21 20.83
C ILE A 59 -8.44 27.22 20.09
N ILE A 60 -8.35 28.43 20.65
CA ILE A 60 -7.34 29.40 20.27
C ILE A 60 -6.03 28.79 20.74
N GLN A 61 -5.28 28.19 19.82
CA GLN A 61 -3.91 27.78 20.11
C GLN A 61 -3.14 29.02 20.57
N PRO A 62 -2.38 28.94 21.68
CA PRO A 62 -1.57 30.07 22.13
C PRO A 62 -0.62 30.46 21.02
N SER A 63 -0.76 31.67 20.48
CA SER A 63 0.20 32.29 19.59
C SER A 63 1.53 32.44 20.34
N GLY A 64 2.46 31.51 20.14
CA GLY A 64 3.78 31.58 20.77
C GLY A 64 4.55 30.27 20.95
N GLN A 65 3.94 29.09 20.76
CA GLN A 65 4.69 27.83 20.70
C GLN A 65 4.90 27.39 19.25
N SER A 66 6.17 27.28 18.84
CA SER A 66 6.54 26.62 17.59
C SER A 66 6.16 25.14 17.69
N TRP A 67 5.16 24.71 16.94
CA TRP A 67 4.76 23.31 16.87
C TRP A 67 5.89 22.46 16.29
N THR A 68 6.18 21.30 16.91
CA THR A 68 7.14 20.31 16.41
C THR A 68 6.49 18.93 16.39
N PHE A 69 6.78 18.16 15.34
CA PHE A 69 6.27 16.80 15.20
C PHE A 69 6.80 15.89 16.32
N ASP A 70 5.88 15.20 16.99
CA ASP A 70 6.19 14.17 17.98
C ASP A 70 5.51 12.87 17.54
N ALA A 71 6.30 11.83 17.25
CA ALA A 71 5.78 10.55 16.78
C ALA A 71 4.77 9.91 17.76
N THR A 72 4.93 10.12 19.06
CA THR A 72 4.04 9.55 20.08
C THR A 72 2.65 10.20 20.05
N ARG A 73 2.58 11.48 19.69
CA ARG A 73 1.35 12.28 19.63
C ARG A 73 0.74 12.33 18.24
N ASP A 74 1.57 12.55 17.22
CA ASP A 74 1.15 13.01 15.90
C ASP A 74 1.18 11.94 14.81
N ARG A 75 1.78 10.76 15.04
CA ARG A 75 1.94 9.73 13.99
C ARG A 75 0.64 9.37 13.27
N ASN A 76 -0.49 9.37 14.00
CA ASN A 76 -1.82 9.04 13.49
C ASN A 76 -2.68 10.28 13.23
N ASN A 77 -2.12 11.48 13.34
CA ASN A 77 -2.84 12.72 13.08
C ASN A 77 -2.94 12.96 11.57
N HIS A 78 -4.08 12.56 10.99
CA HIS A 78 -4.38 12.74 9.58
C HIS A 78 -4.74 14.20 9.20
N SER A 79 -4.87 15.08 10.19
CA SER A 79 -5.36 16.45 10.03
C SER A 79 -4.30 17.52 10.27
N LEU A 80 -3.01 17.19 10.11
CA LEU A 80 -1.94 18.18 10.09
C LEU A 80 -2.17 19.18 8.94
N THR A 81 -2.05 20.49 9.20
CA THR A 81 -2.07 21.53 8.15
C THR A 81 -0.89 21.38 7.19
N GLN A 82 -0.96 22.01 6.01
CA GLN A 82 0.16 22.00 5.06
C GLN A 82 1.46 22.52 5.70
N ALA A 83 1.39 23.59 6.50
CA ALA A 83 2.54 24.13 7.22
C ALA A 83 3.13 23.11 8.22
N GLN A 84 2.28 22.37 8.93
CA GLN A 84 2.74 21.30 9.83
C GLN A 84 3.32 20.12 9.06
N CYS A 85 2.75 19.74 7.92
CA CYS A 85 3.30 18.71 7.05
C CYS A 85 4.70 19.07 6.54
N ASP A 86 4.88 20.29 6.02
CA ASP A 86 6.18 20.77 5.52
C ASP A 86 7.22 20.85 6.65
N ALA A 87 6.81 21.27 7.86
CA ALA A 87 7.70 21.31 9.03
C ALA A 87 8.06 19.90 9.55
N ALA A 88 7.12 18.95 9.52
CA ALA A 88 7.33 17.60 10.03
C ALA A 88 8.15 16.74 9.07
N PHE A 89 7.91 16.87 7.76
CA PHE A 89 8.40 15.94 6.75
C PHE A 89 9.05 16.68 5.55
N PRO A 90 10.13 17.44 5.77
CA PRO A 90 10.72 18.29 4.74
C PRO A 90 11.23 17.52 3.51
N GLU A 91 11.62 16.26 3.66
CA GLU A 91 12.14 15.43 2.55
C GLU A 91 11.06 14.52 1.93
N LEU A 92 9.79 14.65 2.36
CA LEU A 92 8.71 13.74 1.95
C LEU A 92 8.37 13.83 0.46
N TYR A 93 8.59 14.99 -0.15
CA TYR A 93 7.99 15.34 -1.44
C TYR A 93 8.90 15.16 -2.64
N HIS A 94 10.07 14.56 -2.45
CA HIS A 94 11.10 14.41 -3.49
C HIS A 94 10.57 13.82 -4.81
N GLU A 95 9.79 12.74 -4.77
CA GLU A 95 9.24 12.13 -6.00
C GLU A 95 8.16 13.00 -6.67
N ILE A 96 7.40 13.79 -5.91
CA ILE A 96 6.45 14.76 -6.47
C ILE A 96 7.20 15.89 -7.18
N GLU A 97 8.24 16.42 -6.53
CA GLU A 97 9.06 17.51 -7.06
C GLU A 97 9.84 17.08 -8.30
N ARG A 98 10.37 15.84 -8.31
CA ARG A 98 11.02 15.23 -9.49
C ARG A 98 10.06 15.18 -10.68
N SER A 99 8.86 14.61 -10.51
CA SER A 99 7.88 14.51 -11.60
C SER A 99 7.41 15.90 -12.07
N GLN A 100 7.22 16.85 -11.15
CA GLN A 100 6.86 18.22 -11.51
C GLN A 100 7.97 18.87 -12.35
N LYS A 101 9.23 18.76 -11.92
CA LYS A 101 10.39 19.31 -12.63
C LYS A 101 10.50 18.74 -14.05
N TYR A 102 10.45 17.41 -14.17
CA TYR A 102 10.50 16.73 -15.46
C TYR A 102 9.44 17.29 -16.43
N TRP A 103 8.18 17.36 -16.00
CA TRP A 103 7.10 17.80 -16.89
C TRP A 103 7.12 19.30 -17.21
N LYS A 104 7.60 20.14 -16.27
CA LYS A 104 7.86 21.56 -16.55
C LYS A 104 8.95 21.74 -17.61
N GLU A 105 9.99 20.92 -17.59
CA GLU A 105 11.03 20.94 -18.63
C GLU A 105 10.48 20.48 -19.99
N LYS A 106 9.56 19.50 -20.01
CA LYS A 106 8.97 18.99 -21.27
C LYS A 106 7.93 19.91 -21.91
N GLN A 107 7.09 20.58 -21.13
CA GLN A 107 5.99 21.38 -21.70
C GLN A 107 5.74 22.75 -21.06
N GLY A 108 6.60 23.21 -20.16
CA GLY A 108 6.47 24.48 -19.45
C GLY A 108 5.28 24.48 -18.49
N ASN A 109 4.65 25.64 -18.33
CA ASN A 109 3.45 25.81 -17.50
C ASN A 109 2.15 25.45 -18.21
N ARG A 110 2.21 24.77 -19.37
CA ARG A 110 1.00 24.33 -20.07
C ARG A 110 0.36 23.18 -19.27
N PRO A 111 -0.93 23.27 -18.92
CA PRO A 111 -1.61 22.16 -18.25
C PRO A 111 -1.62 20.90 -19.12
N PHE A 112 -1.53 19.72 -18.50
CA PHE A 112 -1.76 18.45 -19.18
C PHE A 112 -3.13 18.46 -19.86
N LYS A 113 -3.23 17.84 -21.03
CA LYS A 113 -4.51 17.63 -21.72
C LYS A 113 -5.16 16.33 -21.23
N PRO A 114 -6.49 16.16 -21.37
CA PRO A 114 -7.17 14.92 -20.96
C PRO A 114 -6.53 13.64 -21.52
N LYS A 115 -6.07 13.66 -22.78
CA LYS A 115 -5.38 12.52 -23.41
C LYS A 115 -4.06 12.13 -22.72
N GLN A 116 -3.38 13.09 -22.08
CA GLN A 116 -2.11 12.83 -21.36
C GLN A 116 -2.34 12.14 -20.02
N ILE A 117 -3.55 12.25 -19.46
CA ILE A 117 -3.96 11.65 -18.17
C ILE A 117 -4.89 10.45 -18.42
N ASP A 118 -4.84 9.85 -19.61
CA ASP A 118 -5.67 8.69 -19.93
C ASP A 118 -4.97 7.40 -19.48
N ILE A 119 -5.74 6.37 -19.17
CA ILE A 119 -5.27 5.00 -18.91
C ILE A 119 -5.89 3.97 -19.88
N LYS A 120 -6.76 4.41 -20.80
CA LYS A 120 -7.43 3.52 -21.79
C LYS A 120 -6.47 2.89 -22.79
N TRP A 121 -5.27 3.46 -22.96
CA TRP A 121 -4.17 2.85 -23.71
C TRP A 121 -3.70 1.52 -23.08
N SER A 122 -3.91 1.35 -21.77
CA SER A 122 -3.52 0.15 -21.03
C SER A 122 -4.53 -0.98 -21.22
N GLY A 123 -4.04 -2.20 -21.47
CA GLY A 123 -4.86 -3.42 -21.62
C GLY A 123 -5.25 -4.10 -20.31
N ASP A 124 -4.66 -3.68 -19.19
CA ASP A 124 -4.62 -4.35 -17.90
C ASP A 124 -5.11 -3.42 -16.75
N GLY A 125 -4.81 -3.73 -15.49
CA GLY A 125 -5.40 -3.10 -14.31
C GLY A 125 -5.08 -1.60 -14.17
N GLY A 126 -6.12 -0.77 -14.13
CA GLY A 126 -6.01 0.68 -13.95
C GLY A 126 -7.36 1.35 -13.72
N MET A 127 -7.31 2.60 -13.27
CA MET A 127 -8.50 3.43 -13.03
C MET A 127 -8.22 4.91 -13.24
N MET A 128 -9.28 5.67 -13.50
CA MET A 128 -9.27 7.13 -13.43
C MET A 128 -10.15 7.59 -12.28
N GLY A 129 -9.71 8.64 -11.61
CA GLY A 129 -10.41 9.26 -10.50
C GLY A 129 -10.61 10.75 -10.71
N LEU A 130 -11.64 11.27 -10.07
CA LEU A 130 -11.97 12.69 -10.01
C LEU A 130 -12.15 13.08 -8.54
N ILE A 131 -11.43 14.12 -8.10
CA ILE A 131 -11.78 14.86 -6.88
C ILE A 131 -12.56 16.08 -7.34
N HIS A 132 -13.77 16.27 -6.80
CA HIS A 132 -14.57 17.45 -7.05
C HIS A 132 -15.31 17.84 -5.77
N GLU A 133 -15.15 19.09 -5.31
CA GLU A 133 -15.79 19.61 -4.09
C GLU A 133 -15.57 18.71 -2.87
N GLN A 134 -14.33 18.28 -2.66
CA GLN A 134 -13.93 17.34 -1.59
C GLN A 134 -14.66 15.97 -1.64
N GLN A 135 -15.22 15.58 -2.78
CA GLN A 135 -15.78 14.25 -3.04
C GLN A 135 -14.89 13.48 -4.02
N LEU A 136 -14.80 12.16 -3.85
CA LEU A 136 -14.03 11.26 -4.71
C LEU A 136 -14.97 10.46 -5.61
N TYR A 137 -14.65 10.42 -6.91
CA TYR A 137 -15.38 9.66 -7.92
C TYR A 137 -14.42 8.76 -8.70
N VAL A 138 -14.90 7.57 -9.09
CA VAL A 138 -14.20 6.69 -10.03
C VAL A 138 -14.84 6.86 -11.41
N THR A 139 -14.13 7.50 -12.33
CA THR A 139 -14.64 7.88 -13.66
C THR A 139 -14.40 6.81 -14.72
N PHE A 140 -13.41 5.94 -14.50
CA PHE A 140 -13.12 4.80 -15.34
C PHE A 140 -12.40 3.72 -14.52
N SER A 141 -12.68 2.45 -14.78
CA SER A 141 -11.86 1.35 -14.26
C SER A 141 -11.82 0.19 -15.25
N ARG A 142 -10.69 -0.50 -15.29
CA ARG A 142 -10.47 -1.66 -16.17
C ARG A 142 -9.60 -2.69 -15.48
N GLY A 143 -9.89 -3.97 -15.72
CA GLY A 143 -9.07 -5.10 -15.27
C GLY A 143 -9.15 -5.40 -13.77
N LEU A 144 -9.68 -4.50 -12.93
CA LEU A 144 -9.60 -4.61 -11.46
C LEU A 144 -10.36 -5.80 -10.86
N ASN A 145 -11.35 -6.35 -11.57
CA ASN A 145 -12.10 -7.52 -11.13
C ASN A 145 -11.53 -8.85 -11.66
N HIS A 146 -10.50 -8.80 -12.52
CA HIS A 146 -9.96 -10.01 -13.16
C HIS A 146 -9.14 -10.87 -12.18
N PHE A 147 -8.46 -10.22 -11.22
CA PHE A 147 -7.75 -10.90 -10.14
C PHE A 147 -8.10 -10.26 -8.80
N GLY A 148 -8.42 -11.08 -7.78
CA GLY A 148 -8.83 -10.59 -6.47
C GLY A 148 -7.83 -9.63 -5.81
N HIS A 149 -6.53 -9.80 -6.08
CA HIS A 149 -5.50 -8.91 -5.58
C HIS A 149 -5.51 -7.51 -6.24
N TRP A 150 -5.98 -7.34 -7.48
CA TRP A 150 -6.07 -6.00 -8.09
C TRP A 150 -7.22 -5.18 -7.52
N LYS A 151 -8.36 -5.82 -7.20
CA LYS A 151 -9.45 -5.18 -6.46
C LYS A 151 -9.00 -4.69 -5.08
N GLU A 152 -8.27 -5.53 -4.34
CA GLU A 152 -7.75 -5.17 -3.02
C GLU A 152 -6.79 -3.96 -3.11
N ARG A 153 -5.90 -3.95 -4.11
CA ARG A 153 -4.96 -2.85 -4.35
C ARG A 153 -5.69 -1.54 -4.70
N SER A 154 -6.68 -1.59 -5.59
CA SER A 154 -7.43 -0.40 -5.99
C SER A 154 -8.25 0.16 -4.83
N HIS A 155 -8.98 -0.67 -4.09
CA HIS A 155 -9.77 -0.22 -2.93
C HIS A 155 -8.86 0.38 -1.85
N ALA A 156 -7.77 -0.31 -1.50
CA ALA A 156 -6.81 0.21 -0.53
C ALA A 156 -6.19 1.55 -0.96
N THR A 157 -5.94 1.77 -2.25
CA THR A 157 -5.47 3.07 -2.78
C THR A 157 -6.56 4.14 -2.69
N LEU A 158 -7.80 3.82 -3.08
CA LEU A 158 -8.94 4.73 -2.96
C LEU A 158 -9.22 5.12 -1.51
N HIS A 159 -9.08 4.18 -0.57
CA HIS A 159 -9.22 4.46 0.86
C HIS A 159 -8.17 5.46 1.36
N GLN A 160 -6.91 5.38 0.90
CA GLN A 160 -5.88 6.37 1.24
C GLN A 160 -6.23 7.76 0.73
N ILE A 161 -6.64 7.86 -0.54
CA ILE A 161 -7.06 9.12 -1.19
C ILE A 161 -8.25 9.71 -0.44
N HIS A 162 -9.29 8.91 -0.19
CA HIS A 162 -10.50 9.33 0.51
C HIS A 162 -10.19 9.84 1.92
N ARG A 163 -9.32 9.14 2.68
CA ARG A 163 -8.86 9.61 4.00
C ARG A 163 -8.12 10.95 3.90
N ALA A 164 -7.28 11.12 2.88
CA ALA A 164 -6.54 12.36 2.69
C ALA A 164 -7.44 13.55 2.32
N ILE A 165 -8.57 13.30 1.65
CA ILE A 165 -9.59 14.31 1.35
C ILE A 165 -10.35 14.68 2.63
N LEU A 166 -10.97 13.71 3.31
CA LEU A 166 -11.85 13.97 4.45
C LEU A 166 -11.13 14.51 5.69
N ALA A 167 -9.89 14.08 5.93
CA ALA A 167 -9.13 14.51 7.10
C ALA A 167 -8.43 15.86 6.89
N SER A 168 -8.48 16.43 5.68
CA SER A 168 -7.78 17.68 5.39
C SER A 168 -8.39 18.85 6.15
N PRO A 169 -7.60 19.62 6.93
CA PRO A 169 -8.06 20.85 7.56
C PRO A 169 -8.17 22.02 6.57
N GLU A 170 -7.69 21.83 5.34
CA GLU A 170 -7.61 22.83 4.28
C GLU A 170 -8.27 22.26 3.00
N PRO A 171 -8.96 23.08 2.19
CA PRO A 171 -9.61 22.60 0.97
C PRO A 171 -8.63 21.93 -0.01
N VAL A 172 -8.93 20.71 -0.42
CA VAL A 172 -8.21 20.03 -1.50
C VAL A 172 -8.74 20.45 -2.87
N PRO A 173 -7.89 20.55 -3.91
CA PRO A 173 -8.31 21.03 -5.23
C PRO A 173 -9.11 19.99 -6.00
N ASN A 174 -9.92 20.45 -6.95
CA ASN A 174 -10.58 19.58 -7.93
C ASN A 174 -9.56 19.08 -8.95
N ILE A 175 -9.43 17.77 -9.12
CA ILE A 175 -8.44 17.18 -10.03
C ILE A 175 -8.98 15.92 -10.69
N GLU A 176 -8.53 15.67 -11.93
CA GLU A 176 -8.69 14.37 -12.59
C GLU A 176 -7.31 13.71 -12.74
N PHE A 177 -7.24 12.41 -12.49
CA PHE A 177 -5.99 11.65 -12.48
C PHE A 177 -6.22 10.21 -12.94
N ALA A 178 -5.14 9.56 -13.33
CA ALA A 178 -5.14 8.16 -13.72
C ALA A 178 -4.10 7.38 -12.91
N ILE A 179 -4.49 6.18 -12.46
CA ILE A 179 -3.68 5.30 -11.62
C ILE A 179 -3.49 3.95 -12.30
N LYS A 180 -2.24 3.55 -12.38
CA LYS A 180 -1.82 2.20 -12.72
C LYS A 180 -1.76 1.32 -11.47
N ILE A 181 -2.53 0.22 -11.45
CA ILE A 181 -2.62 -0.68 -10.28
C ILE A 181 -1.65 -1.87 -10.36
N ASN A 182 -1.21 -2.19 -11.58
CA ASN A 182 -0.30 -3.30 -11.83
C ASN A 182 1.15 -2.98 -11.42
N ASP A 183 1.93 -4.02 -11.15
CA ASP A 183 3.34 -3.87 -10.79
C ASP A 183 4.18 -3.31 -11.95
N VAL A 184 3.87 -3.75 -13.18
CA VAL A 184 4.48 -3.26 -14.43
C VAL A 184 3.55 -2.24 -15.08
N ILE A 185 4.08 -1.08 -15.45
CA ILE A 185 3.29 0.04 -15.98
C ILE A 185 3.04 -0.11 -17.49
N ASN A 186 3.99 -0.66 -18.25
CA ASN A 186 3.95 -0.78 -19.71
C ASN A 186 3.84 0.55 -20.46
N LEU A 187 4.42 1.63 -19.92
CA LEU A 187 4.63 2.86 -20.69
C LEU A 187 5.67 2.59 -21.79
N THR A 188 5.44 3.12 -23.00
CA THR A 188 6.37 2.99 -24.14
C THR A 188 6.87 4.37 -24.57
N PRO A 189 8.02 4.47 -25.24
CA PRO A 189 8.51 5.74 -25.77
C PRO A 189 7.66 6.31 -26.92
N ASP A 190 6.75 5.51 -27.51
CA ASP A 190 5.96 5.88 -28.69
C ASP A 190 4.90 6.95 -28.41
N ASP A 191 4.38 6.99 -27.19
CA ASP A 191 3.51 8.06 -26.72
C ASP A 191 4.17 8.81 -25.56
N PRO A 192 5.13 9.71 -25.84
CA PRO A 192 5.89 10.42 -24.82
C PRO A 192 5.04 11.40 -24.01
N SER A 193 3.77 11.63 -24.40
CA SER A 193 2.88 12.62 -23.80
C SER A 193 2.12 12.10 -22.57
N ILE A 194 2.00 10.78 -22.44
CA ILE A 194 1.27 10.13 -21.34
C ILE A 194 2.03 10.27 -20.03
N THR A 195 1.29 10.64 -18.99
CA THR A 195 1.71 10.63 -17.59
C THR A 195 0.75 9.76 -16.78
N ILE A 196 1.23 9.16 -15.69
CA ILE A 196 0.42 8.26 -14.88
C ILE A 196 0.87 8.26 -13.42
N TRP A 197 -0.06 8.00 -12.50
CA TRP A 197 0.28 7.69 -11.11
C TRP A 197 0.53 6.20 -10.96
N ALA A 198 1.63 5.82 -10.33
CA ALA A 198 1.95 4.42 -10.06
C ALA A 198 2.76 4.27 -8.76
N PHE A 199 2.85 3.04 -8.27
CA PHE A 199 3.43 2.77 -6.95
C PHE A 199 4.97 2.76 -6.91
N SER A 200 5.62 2.63 -8.07
CA SER A 200 7.08 2.71 -8.19
C SER A 200 7.50 3.13 -9.60
N ARG A 201 8.80 3.37 -9.76
CA ARG A 201 9.44 3.58 -11.06
C ARG A 201 10.78 2.87 -11.14
N ASN A 202 11.15 2.38 -12.32
CA ASN A 202 12.51 1.94 -12.59
C ASN A 202 13.38 3.18 -12.79
N ILE A 203 14.43 3.34 -11.99
CA ILE A 203 15.29 4.54 -12.04
C ILE A 203 16.26 4.53 -13.22
N ASN A 204 16.44 3.39 -13.87
CA ASN A 204 17.32 3.20 -15.02
C ASN A 204 16.56 3.30 -16.35
N ASP A 205 15.24 3.49 -16.31
CA ASP A 205 14.40 3.64 -17.50
C ASP A 205 13.88 5.08 -17.65
N PRO A 206 14.39 5.86 -18.64
CA PRO A 206 13.94 7.24 -18.88
C PRO A 206 12.45 7.37 -19.21
N VAL A 207 11.78 6.31 -19.69
CA VAL A 207 10.33 6.29 -19.90
C VAL A 207 9.61 6.48 -18.57
N MET A 208 10.17 5.94 -17.49
CA MET A 208 9.59 5.96 -16.17
C MET A 208 9.75 7.31 -15.47
N ASP A 209 10.51 8.25 -16.04
CA ASP A 209 10.58 9.60 -15.50
C ASP A 209 9.24 10.34 -15.56
N ARG A 210 8.37 9.92 -16.47
CA ARG A 210 7.00 10.42 -16.66
C ARG A 210 6.04 10.03 -15.54
N VAL A 211 6.39 9.04 -14.74
CA VAL A 211 5.55 8.49 -13.67
C VAL A 211 5.55 9.45 -12.49
N TRP A 212 4.38 9.66 -11.90
CA TRP A 212 4.22 10.28 -10.58
C TRP A 212 4.09 9.17 -9.55
N VAL A 213 5.11 9.02 -8.71
CA VAL A 213 5.13 7.91 -7.75
C VAL A 213 4.19 8.24 -6.59
N ILE A 214 3.24 7.34 -6.33
CA ILE A 214 2.27 7.46 -5.23
C ILE A 214 2.58 6.43 -4.14
N PRO A 215 2.06 6.62 -2.92
CA PRO A 215 2.11 5.57 -1.92
C PRO A 215 1.48 4.27 -2.38
N ASP A 216 2.13 3.14 -2.08
CA ASP A 216 1.60 1.84 -2.44
C ASP A 216 0.40 1.43 -1.57
N PHE A 217 -0.50 0.64 -2.16
CA PHE A 217 -1.80 0.27 -1.59
C PHE A 217 -1.73 -0.31 -0.17
N ASN A 218 -0.66 -1.02 0.14
CA ASN A 218 -0.39 -1.67 1.42
C ASN A 218 0.09 -0.71 2.53
N PHE A 219 0.22 0.60 2.29
CA PHE A 219 0.20 1.62 3.37
C PHE A 219 -1.18 1.77 4.01
N TRP A 220 -2.24 1.29 3.34
CA TRP A 220 -3.54 1.06 3.96
C TRP A 220 -3.62 -0.33 4.56
N SER A 221 -3.73 -1.34 3.69
CA SER A 221 -3.77 -2.76 4.06
C SER A 221 -3.52 -3.63 2.84
N TYR A 222 -2.91 -4.81 3.02
CA TYR A 222 -2.92 -5.86 2.02
C TYR A 222 -2.94 -7.22 2.70
N PRO A 223 -4.13 -7.72 3.09
CA PRO A 223 -4.28 -8.87 4.01
C PRO A 223 -3.53 -10.14 3.61
N ARG A 224 -3.15 -10.29 2.34
CA ARG A 224 -2.31 -11.38 1.84
C ARG A 224 -0.86 -11.33 2.35
N VAL A 225 -0.39 -10.18 2.82
CA VAL A 225 0.96 -9.94 3.36
C VAL A 225 0.88 -9.44 4.80
N SER A 226 0.06 -8.41 5.06
CA SER A 226 -0.17 -7.85 6.39
C SER A 226 -1.52 -7.15 6.47
N GLY A 227 -2.07 -7.02 7.67
CA GLY A 227 -3.30 -6.29 7.93
C GLY A 227 -3.16 -4.78 7.68
N ALA A 228 -3.90 -3.97 8.44
CA ALA A 228 -3.73 -2.53 8.36
C ALA A 228 -2.29 -2.14 8.73
N TYR A 229 -1.69 -1.23 7.96
CA TYR A 229 -0.28 -0.85 8.17
C TYR A 229 -0.04 -0.25 9.57
N GLY A 230 -1.01 0.52 10.09
CA GLY A 230 -0.97 1.05 11.46
C GLY A 230 -0.94 -0.05 12.52
N ASP A 231 -1.73 -1.12 12.35
CA ASP A 231 -1.75 -2.27 13.27
C ASP A 231 -0.42 -3.03 13.21
N PHE A 232 0.14 -3.20 12.01
CA PHE A 232 1.48 -3.76 11.87
C PHE A 232 2.52 -2.93 12.66
N GLN A 233 2.51 -1.60 12.55
CA GLN A 233 3.47 -0.76 13.28
C GLN A 233 3.30 -0.90 14.80
N LEU A 234 2.05 -0.99 15.30
CA LEU A 234 1.79 -1.26 16.71
C LEU A 234 2.37 -2.62 17.15
N GLN A 235 2.17 -3.66 16.34
CA GLN A 235 2.73 -4.98 16.62
C GLN A 235 4.26 -4.97 16.57
N ALA A 236 4.86 -4.29 15.59
CA ALA A 236 6.30 -4.16 15.45
C ALA A 236 6.94 -3.52 16.69
N MET A 237 6.36 -2.43 17.21
CA MET A 237 6.81 -1.80 18.47
C MET A 237 6.58 -2.68 19.70
N GLY A 238 5.57 -3.56 19.67
CA GLY A 238 5.33 -4.53 20.74
C GLY A 238 6.35 -5.67 20.80
N GLN A 239 7.00 -6.01 19.68
CA GLN A 239 7.97 -7.11 19.62
C GLN A 239 9.24 -6.78 20.40
N GLY A 240 9.63 -7.66 21.34
CA GLY A 240 10.89 -7.52 22.10
C GLY A 240 10.99 -6.21 22.91
N LYS A 241 9.85 -5.61 23.28
CA LYS A 241 9.79 -4.27 23.91
C LYS A 241 10.51 -3.18 23.08
N ASP A 242 10.56 -3.35 21.77
CA ASP A 242 11.31 -2.50 20.83
C ASP A 242 12.81 -2.36 21.17
N LYS A 243 13.43 -3.40 21.76
CA LYS A 243 14.86 -3.40 22.10
C LYS A 243 15.66 -4.22 21.10
N PHE A 244 16.54 -3.56 20.33
CA PHE A 244 17.47 -4.21 19.40
C PHE A 244 18.25 -5.37 20.05
N SER A 245 18.75 -5.18 21.28
CA SER A 245 19.52 -6.19 22.01
C SER A 245 18.74 -7.46 22.38
N SER A 246 17.41 -7.43 22.35
CA SER A 246 16.54 -8.56 22.71
C SER A 246 16.15 -9.44 21.52
N LYS A 247 16.47 -9.00 20.30
CA LYS A 247 16.14 -9.68 19.04
C LYS A 247 17.15 -10.81 18.77
N LYS A 248 16.74 -11.81 17.98
CA LYS A 248 17.57 -12.95 17.57
C LYS A 248 18.77 -12.47 16.74
N ASP A 249 19.95 -12.98 17.04
CA ASP A 249 21.21 -12.77 16.29
C ASP A 249 21.23 -13.55 14.95
N LEU A 250 20.16 -13.42 14.16
CA LEU A 250 19.98 -14.13 12.89
C LEU A 250 19.51 -13.16 11.80
N LEU A 251 19.91 -13.45 10.56
CA LEU A 251 19.44 -12.82 9.33
C LEU A 251 18.23 -13.57 8.79
N VAL A 252 17.08 -12.91 8.72
CA VAL A 252 15.85 -13.52 8.21
C VAL A 252 15.52 -13.08 6.80
N TRP A 253 15.10 -14.06 5.99
CA TRP A 253 14.39 -13.82 4.73
C TRP A 253 13.44 -14.98 4.44
N ARG A 254 12.26 -14.65 3.91
CA ARG A 254 11.24 -15.60 3.42
C ARG A 254 10.70 -15.09 2.10
N GLY A 255 10.94 -15.83 1.02
CA GLY A 255 10.43 -15.48 -0.31
C GLY A 255 10.55 -16.61 -1.33
N THR A 256 9.81 -16.47 -2.43
CA THR A 256 9.88 -17.38 -3.59
C THR A 256 11.02 -16.98 -4.54
N LEU A 257 11.49 -17.91 -5.36
CA LEU A 257 12.41 -17.67 -6.49
C LEU A 257 11.69 -17.39 -7.81
N ASP A 258 10.35 -17.40 -7.84
CA ASP A 258 9.56 -17.18 -9.06
C ASP A 258 9.73 -15.79 -9.68
N PHE A 259 10.28 -14.84 -8.91
CA PHE A 259 10.48 -13.45 -9.31
C PHE A 259 11.90 -13.00 -8.99
N ASN A 260 12.55 -12.30 -9.93
CA ASN A 260 13.91 -11.76 -9.79
C ASN A 260 14.88 -12.82 -9.25
N ARG A 261 14.97 -13.91 -10.02
CA ARG A 261 15.77 -15.09 -9.67
C ARG A 261 17.24 -14.73 -9.60
N GLU A 262 17.70 -13.82 -10.46
CA GLU A 262 19.06 -13.33 -10.53
C GLU A 262 19.57 -12.70 -9.22
N ILE A 263 18.70 -12.05 -8.43
CA ILE A 263 19.07 -11.52 -7.10
C ILE A 263 18.82 -12.55 -6.00
N ARG A 264 17.76 -13.37 -6.11
CA ARG A 264 17.32 -14.22 -4.99
C ARG A 264 18.05 -15.56 -4.87
N GLU A 265 18.53 -16.12 -5.98
CA GLU A 265 19.35 -17.33 -5.93
C GLU A 265 20.72 -17.10 -5.28
N PRO A 266 21.48 -16.05 -5.65
CA PRO A 266 22.75 -15.78 -4.98
C PRO A 266 22.57 -15.49 -3.49
N LEU A 267 21.48 -14.83 -3.08
CA LEU A 267 21.16 -14.65 -1.65
C LEU A 267 21.09 -15.99 -0.90
N LEU A 268 20.39 -16.98 -1.45
CA LEU A 268 20.30 -18.32 -0.85
C LEU A 268 21.68 -19.00 -0.82
N ALA A 269 22.43 -18.92 -1.91
CA ALA A 269 23.76 -19.51 -2.01
C ALA A 269 24.72 -18.93 -0.94
N GLN A 270 24.77 -17.61 -0.80
CA GLN A 270 25.64 -16.92 0.16
C GLN A 270 25.20 -17.12 1.62
N SER A 271 23.91 -17.43 1.84
CA SER A 271 23.35 -17.65 3.18
C SER A 271 23.33 -19.12 3.61
N THR A 272 23.66 -20.06 2.73
CA THR A 272 23.63 -21.50 3.02
C THR A 272 24.77 -21.88 3.97
N ALA A 273 24.48 -22.73 4.96
CA ALA A 273 25.43 -23.21 5.97
C ALA A 273 26.09 -22.12 6.85
N GLN A 274 25.55 -20.90 6.84
CA GLN A 274 26.01 -19.80 7.70
C GLN A 274 25.29 -19.86 9.06
N THR A 275 26.04 -19.70 10.15
CA THR A 275 25.49 -19.79 11.52
C THR A 275 24.55 -18.64 11.88
N TRP A 276 24.70 -17.49 11.22
CA TRP A 276 23.83 -16.33 11.36
C TRP A 276 22.58 -16.40 10.48
N SER A 277 22.44 -17.41 9.61
CA SER A 277 21.39 -17.44 8.59
C SER A 277 20.11 -18.13 9.08
N ASP A 278 19.01 -17.40 8.96
CA ASP A 278 17.65 -17.94 8.90
C ASP A 278 17.01 -17.46 7.59
N VAL A 279 17.74 -17.63 6.47
CA VAL A 279 17.27 -17.31 5.11
C VAL A 279 16.69 -18.59 4.50
N GLN A 280 15.41 -18.55 4.14
CA GLN A 280 14.72 -19.74 3.62
C GLN A 280 13.82 -19.41 2.43
N ARG A 281 13.92 -20.24 1.39
CA ARG A 281 13.01 -20.22 0.25
C ARG A 281 11.62 -20.67 0.70
N VAL A 282 10.62 -19.94 0.26
CA VAL A 282 9.21 -20.29 0.44
C VAL A 282 8.77 -21.05 -0.81
N ASP A 283 8.38 -22.30 -0.61
CA ASP A 283 7.87 -23.20 -1.64
C ASP A 283 6.42 -23.59 -1.31
N GLU A 284 5.52 -23.47 -2.29
CA GLU A 284 4.10 -23.80 -2.11
C GLU A 284 3.87 -25.29 -1.85
N ASP A 285 4.73 -26.15 -2.42
CA ASP A 285 4.63 -27.62 -2.32
C ASP A 285 5.51 -28.21 -1.19
N ALA A 286 6.18 -27.38 -0.39
CA ALA A 286 7.04 -27.88 0.68
C ALA A 286 6.23 -28.52 1.82
N ALA A 287 6.75 -29.63 2.35
CA ALA A 287 6.12 -30.34 3.47
C ALA A 287 6.09 -29.53 4.78
N THR A 288 6.95 -28.51 4.91
CA THR A 288 6.99 -27.60 6.06
C THR A 288 6.81 -26.17 5.57
N ASP A 289 5.79 -25.49 6.08
CA ASP A 289 5.61 -24.06 5.80
C ASP A 289 6.58 -23.25 6.64
N VAL A 290 7.50 -22.58 5.96
CA VAL A 290 8.52 -21.74 6.58
C VAL A 290 8.07 -20.28 6.69
N ARG A 291 6.88 -19.92 6.18
CA ARG A 291 6.36 -18.56 6.23
C ARG A 291 6.25 -18.07 7.68
N ILE A 292 6.58 -16.80 7.87
CA ILE A 292 6.35 -16.08 9.12
C ILE A 292 5.62 -14.79 8.81
N THR A 293 4.87 -14.26 9.78
CA THR A 293 4.13 -13.02 9.59
C THR A 293 5.08 -11.83 9.47
N MET A 294 4.63 -10.70 8.88
CA MET A 294 5.46 -9.48 8.87
C MET A 294 5.89 -9.03 10.27
N PRO A 295 5.02 -9.01 11.30
CA PRO A 295 5.43 -8.76 12.69
C PRO A 295 6.50 -9.72 13.22
N ASP A 296 6.49 -10.99 12.83
CA ASP A 296 7.48 -11.97 13.30
C ASP A 296 8.89 -11.71 12.76
N HIS A 297 9.01 -11.06 11.60
CA HIS A 297 10.31 -10.59 11.10
C HIS A 297 10.95 -9.60 12.09
N CYS A 298 10.15 -8.85 12.87
CA CYS A 298 10.67 -7.89 13.85
C CYS A 298 11.32 -8.55 15.08
N ARG A 299 11.33 -9.88 15.17
CA ARG A 299 12.05 -10.63 16.22
C ARG A 299 13.54 -10.83 15.91
N TYR A 300 13.99 -10.45 14.72
CA TYR A 300 15.35 -10.66 14.22
C TYR A 300 16.13 -9.34 14.26
N LYS A 301 17.44 -9.40 14.51
CA LYS A 301 18.32 -8.21 14.42
C LYS A 301 18.60 -7.81 12.98
N TYR A 302 18.56 -8.78 12.08
CA TYR A 302 18.94 -8.61 10.69
C TYR A 302 17.85 -9.16 9.77
N SER A 303 17.55 -8.46 8.69
CA SER A 303 16.67 -8.93 7.62
C SER A 303 17.19 -8.56 6.26
N VAL A 304 16.74 -9.26 5.22
CA VAL A 304 17.08 -8.94 3.83
C VAL A 304 15.86 -8.43 3.07
N HIS A 305 16.07 -7.40 2.26
CA HIS A 305 15.14 -6.98 1.23
C HIS A 305 15.63 -7.40 -0.15
N THR A 306 14.71 -7.95 -0.96
CA THR A 306 14.93 -8.23 -2.38
C THR A 306 13.76 -7.68 -3.20
N GLU A 307 14.09 -7.12 -4.37
CA GLU A 307 13.11 -6.80 -5.40
C GLU A 307 12.42 -8.08 -5.92
N GLY A 308 11.25 -7.89 -6.54
CA GLY A 308 10.49 -8.96 -7.19
C GLY A 308 10.32 -8.65 -8.66
N THR A 309 9.10 -8.77 -9.17
CA THR A 309 8.78 -8.29 -10.54
C THR A 309 9.20 -6.83 -10.74
N THR A 310 8.94 -6.00 -9.73
CA THR A 310 9.37 -4.60 -9.64
C THR A 310 9.80 -4.32 -8.19
N TRP A 311 9.29 -3.26 -7.55
CA TRP A 311 9.50 -3.06 -6.11
C TRP A 311 8.81 -4.17 -5.30
N SER A 312 9.39 -4.51 -4.15
CA SER A 312 8.70 -5.35 -3.17
C SER A 312 8.14 -4.48 -2.05
N GLY A 313 6.82 -4.56 -1.83
CA GLY A 313 6.13 -3.85 -0.76
C GLY A 313 6.61 -4.21 0.66
N ARG A 314 7.47 -5.23 0.80
CA ARG A 314 8.04 -5.71 2.07
C ARG A 314 8.98 -4.70 2.74
N LEU A 315 9.72 -3.86 2.00
CA LEU A 315 10.80 -3.04 2.57
C LEU A 315 10.31 -2.15 3.73
N LYS A 316 9.18 -1.46 3.54
CA LYS A 316 8.64 -0.55 4.58
C LYS A 316 8.33 -1.26 5.90
N TYR A 317 7.93 -2.53 5.84
CA TYR A 317 7.67 -3.33 7.02
C TYR A 317 8.98 -3.66 7.73
N LEU A 318 10.00 -4.11 6.99
CA LEU A 318 11.31 -4.44 7.55
C LEU A 318 12.00 -3.23 8.19
N LEU A 319 11.97 -2.08 7.52
CA LEU A 319 12.50 -0.81 8.05
C LEU A 319 11.73 -0.31 9.28
N SER A 320 10.51 -0.80 9.51
CA SER A 320 9.70 -0.46 10.69
C SER A 320 9.96 -1.37 11.90
N CYS A 321 10.83 -2.37 11.78
CA CYS A 321 11.01 -3.39 12.81
C CYS A 321 12.13 -3.08 13.83
N HIS A 322 12.78 -1.91 13.78
CA HIS A 322 13.95 -1.58 14.62
C HIS A 322 15.01 -2.69 14.54
N GLN A 323 15.45 -2.96 13.32
CA GLN A 323 16.43 -3.98 12.95
C GLN A 323 17.31 -3.41 11.84
N VAL A 324 18.42 -4.09 11.54
CA VAL A 324 19.24 -3.77 10.38
C VAL A 324 18.66 -4.47 9.15
N VAL A 325 18.48 -3.72 8.06
CA VAL A 325 18.00 -4.26 6.79
C VAL A 325 19.14 -4.24 5.78
N PHE A 326 19.43 -5.40 5.18
CA PHE A 326 20.36 -5.56 4.07
C PHE A 326 19.60 -5.42 2.76
N ILE A 327 20.12 -4.60 1.84
CA ILE A 327 19.44 -4.23 0.60
C ILE A 327 20.48 -4.24 -0.54
N HIS A 328 20.20 -4.96 -1.61
CA HIS A 328 20.99 -4.90 -2.85
C HIS A 328 20.81 -3.55 -3.56
N HIS A 329 21.44 -3.33 -4.72
CA HIS A 329 21.20 -2.13 -5.51
C HIS A 329 19.77 -2.14 -6.05
N LEU A 330 18.96 -1.17 -5.61
CA LEU A 330 17.56 -1.07 -6.01
C LEU A 330 17.44 -0.46 -7.41
N ASN A 331 16.67 -1.12 -8.28
CA ASN A 331 16.30 -0.58 -9.57
C ASN A 331 14.95 0.14 -9.53
N TRP A 332 14.09 -0.19 -8.57
CA TRP A 332 12.71 0.28 -8.46
C TRP A 332 12.52 1.15 -7.22
N TYR A 333 12.29 2.44 -7.44
CA TYR A 333 12.08 3.41 -6.37
C TYR A 333 10.59 3.60 -6.09
N THR A 334 10.24 3.56 -4.81
CA THR A 334 8.96 4.08 -4.31
C THR A 334 9.10 5.56 -3.92
N HIS A 335 8.00 6.19 -3.50
CA HIS A 335 7.98 7.59 -3.07
C HIS A 335 8.93 7.96 -1.90
N LEU A 336 9.54 6.99 -1.23
CA LEU A 336 10.36 7.21 -0.03
C LEU A 336 11.77 6.60 -0.08
N TYR A 337 12.16 5.97 -1.19
CA TYR A 337 13.46 5.26 -1.25
C TYR A 337 14.66 6.19 -1.37
N HIS A 338 14.48 7.48 -1.69
CA HIS A 338 15.54 8.49 -1.62
C HIS A 338 16.02 8.78 -0.18
N LEU A 339 15.27 8.34 0.83
CA LEU A 339 15.62 8.48 2.25
C LEU A 339 16.57 7.37 2.74
N LEU A 340 16.92 6.41 1.89
CA LEU A 340 17.88 5.37 2.23
C LEU A 340 19.30 5.96 2.26
N VAL A 341 19.99 5.76 3.38
CA VAL A 341 21.35 6.26 3.62
C VAL A 341 22.29 5.07 3.86
N PRO A 342 23.22 4.78 2.92
CA PRO A 342 24.02 3.55 2.95
C PRO A 342 25.22 3.59 3.91
N SER A 343 25.66 4.77 4.35
CA SER A 343 26.88 4.92 5.14
C SER A 343 26.90 6.21 5.96
N GLY A 344 27.90 6.32 6.85
CA GLY A 344 28.07 7.49 7.72
C GLY A 344 27.19 7.47 8.98
N PRO A 345 27.16 8.57 9.75
CA PRO A 345 26.46 8.64 11.03
C PRO A 345 24.95 8.42 10.93
N ASN A 346 24.36 8.75 9.77
CA ASN A 346 22.93 8.61 9.50
C ASN A 346 22.60 7.32 8.74
N GLN A 347 23.53 6.37 8.63
CA GLN A 347 23.29 5.10 7.97
C GLN A 347 22.04 4.41 8.54
N ASN A 348 21.10 4.03 7.67
CA ASN A 348 19.82 3.44 8.07
C ASN A 348 19.51 2.10 7.38
N TYR A 349 20.44 1.59 6.58
CA TYR A 349 20.46 0.23 6.06
C TYR A 349 21.89 -0.20 5.70
N VAL A 350 22.07 -1.47 5.36
CA VAL A 350 23.33 -1.98 4.81
C VAL A 350 23.13 -2.30 3.34
N GLN A 351 23.79 -1.54 2.47
CA GLN A 351 23.82 -1.86 1.05
C GLN A 351 24.69 -3.10 0.81
N THR A 352 24.32 -3.98 -0.12
CA THR A 352 25.11 -5.14 -0.58
C THR A 352 25.28 -5.11 -2.08
N GLU A 353 26.21 -5.90 -2.59
CA GLU A 353 26.26 -6.23 -4.02
C GLU A 353 25.03 -7.06 -4.41
N ASP A 354 24.72 -7.05 -5.72
CA ASP A 354 23.54 -7.73 -6.26
C ASP A 354 23.67 -9.26 -6.22
N ASP A 355 24.91 -9.77 -6.22
CA ASP A 355 25.22 -11.19 -6.05
C ASP A 355 25.40 -11.61 -4.58
N TRP A 356 25.27 -10.68 -3.64
CA TRP A 356 25.43 -10.86 -2.19
C TRP A 356 26.81 -11.38 -1.77
N SER A 357 27.83 -11.29 -2.64
CA SER A 357 29.19 -11.79 -2.34
C SER A 357 29.81 -11.14 -1.10
N ASP A 358 29.39 -9.92 -0.77
CA ASP A 358 29.82 -9.14 0.39
C ASP A 358 28.94 -9.30 1.63
N LEU A 359 27.81 -10.00 1.53
CA LEU A 359 26.86 -10.21 2.63
C LEU A 359 27.52 -10.91 3.84
N PRO A 360 28.26 -12.03 3.69
CA PRO A 360 28.86 -12.72 4.84
C PRO A 360 29.85 -11.83 5.61
N ALA A 361 30.65 -11.04 4.89
CA ALA A 361 31.60 -10.13 5.52
C ALA A 361 30.87 -9.02 6.31
N LYS A 362 29.86 -8.40 5.70
CA LYS A 362 29.10 -7.31 6.32
C LYS A 362 28.32 -7.74 7.55
N ILE A 363 27.69 -8.91 7.54
CA ILE A 363 26.97 -9.38 8.73
C ILE A 363 27.90 -9.80 9.86
N ASN A 364 29.03 -10.45 9.55
CA ASN A 364 30.03 -10.79 10.56
C ASN A 364 30.63 -9.54 11.22
N GLU A 365 30.82 -8.45 10.46
CA GLU A 365 31.23 -7.15 11.02
C GLU A 365 30.21 -6.63 12.05
N LEU A 366 28.90 -6.70 11.73
CA LEU A 366 27.85 -6.22 12.64
C LEU A 366 27.67 -7.11 13.87
N ILE A 367 27.89 -8.41 13.74
CA ILE A 367 27.91 -9.34 14.88
C ILE A 367 29.09 -9.02 15.80
N ALA A 368 30.26 -8.73 15.24
CA ALA A 368 31.45 -8.32 16.00
C ALA A 368 31.33 -6.90 16.59
N ASN A 369 30.54 -6.03 15.97
CA ASN A 369 30.31 -4.65 16.38
C ASN A 369 28.80 -4.35 16.59
N PRO A 370 28.20 -4.82 17.69
CA PRO A 370 26.78 -4.66 17.95
C PRO A 370 26.37 -3.19 18.12
N THR A 371 27.29 -2.31 18.48
CA THR A 371 27.05 -0.85 18.57
C THR A 371 26.75 -0.26 17.20
N LYS A 372 27.50 -0.64 16.15
CA LYS A 372 27.23 -0.23 14.77
C LYS A 372 25.87 -0.75 14.30
N GLY A 373 25.58 -2.03 14.56
CA GLY A 373 24.28 -2.62 14.23
C GLY A 373 23.12 -1.89 14.90
N LYS A 374 23.24 -1.56 16.18
CA LYS A 374 22.23 -0.80 16.92
C LYS A 374 22.05 0.60 16.34
N MET A 375 23.13 1.33 16.05
CA MET A 375 23.06 2.66 15.44
C MET A 375 22.26 2.64 14.13
N ILE A 376 22.54 1.68 13.24
CA ILE A 376 21.81 1.55 11.96
C ILE A 376 20.32 1.27 12.21
N ALA A 377 20.02 0.35 13.14
CA ALA A 377 18.65 -0.01 13.48
C ALA A 377 17.87 1.15 14.14
N ASP A 378 18.52 1.93 15.01
CA ASP A 378 17.97 3.13 15.65
C ASP A 378 17.64 4.18 14.58
N ASN A 379 18.59 4.45 13.67
CA ASN A 379 18.40 5.39 12.56
C ASN A 379 17.26 4.96 11.65
N ALA A 380 17.17 3.67 11.31
CA ALA A 380 16.08 3.14 10.49
C ALA A 380 14.71 3.35 11.17
N ALA A 381 14.58 2.97 12.44
CA ALA A 381 13.33 3.13 13.19
C ALA A 381 12.93 4.62 13.32
N MET A 382 13.85 5.46 13.77
CA MET A 382 13.60 6.89 13.96
C MET A 382 13.21 7.59 12.64
N HIS A 383 13.94 7.31 11.56
CA HIS A 383 13.77 8.00 10.29
C HIS A 383 12.54 7.50 9.53
N PHE A 384 12.35 6.19 9.47
CA PHE A 384 11.24 5.59 8.73
C PHE A 384 9.99 5.41 9.60
N ARG A 385 10.01 4.47 10.55
CA ARG A 385 8.83 4.10 11.36
C ARG A 385 8.23 5.30 12.08
N ASP A 386 9.09 6.09 12.71
CA ASP A 386 8.69 7.13 13.65
C ASP A 386 8.54 8.50 12.97
N ARG A 387 8.77 8.59 11.65
CA ARG A 387 8.63 9.84 10.89
C ARG A 387 8.00 9.63 9.51
N TYR A 388 8.78 9.17 8.52
CA TYR A 388 8.33 9.20 7.11
C TYR A 388 7.35 8.08 6.71
N PHE A 389 7.25 7.00 7.49
CA PHE A 389 6.23 5.94 7.33
C PHE A 389 5.05 6.12 8.28
N THR A 390 4.88 7.28 8.90
CA THR A 390 3.71 7.49 9.75
C THR A 390 2.44 7.66 8.90
N PRO A 391 1.27 7.25 9.41
CA PRO A 391 0.00 7.54 8.75
C PRO A 391 -0.23 9.04 8.48
N ALA A 392 0.32 9.92 9.32
CA ALA A 392 0.34 11.37 9.09
C ALA A 392 1.16 11.75 7.84
N ALA A 393 2.38 11.24 7.70
CA ALA A 393 3.22 11.47 6.51
C ALA A 393 2.53 11.01 5.22
N GLN A 394 1.86 9.86 5.26
CA GLN A 394 1.07 9.35 4.12
C GLN A 394 -0.02 10.33 3.69
N THR A 395 -0.80 10.85 4.63
CA THR A 395 -1.84 11.86 4.34
C THR A 395 -1.24 13.20 3.87
N CYS A 396 -0.08 13.60 4.40
CA CYS A 396 0.66 14.78 3.93
C CYS A 396 1.15 14.62 2.48
N TYR A 397 1.63 13.44 2.08
CA TYR A 397 2.07 13.16 0.71
C TYR A 397 0.93 13.30 -0.29
N TRP A 398 -0.21 12.64 -0.02
CA TRP A 398 -1.40 12.71 -0.88
C TRP A 398 -1.89 14.13 -1.09
N ARG A 399 -1.99 14.93 -0.02
CA ARG A 399 -2.47 16.31 -0.12
C ARG A 399 -1.51 17.21 -0.90
N LYS A 400 -0.20 17.09 -0.67
CA LYS A 400 0.80 17.80 -1.47
C LYS A 400 0.69 17.42 -2.95
N LEU A 401 0.52 16.12 -3.24
CA LEU A 401 0.33 15.62 -4.60
C LEU A 401 -0.90 16.26 -5.24
N PHE A 402 -2.04 16.36 -4.55
CA PHE A 402 -3.24 16.99 -5.12
C PHE A 402 -2.99 18.45 -5.55
N HIS A 403 -2.35 19.24 -4.69
CA HIS A 403 -2.04 20.64 -4.99
C HIS A 403 -1.02 20.79 -6.13
N VAL A 404 0.07 20.00 -6.10
CA VAL A 404 1.09 20.04 -7.16
C VAL A 404 0.52 19.54 -8.49
N TRP A 405 -0.28 18.48 -8.46
CA TRP A 405 -0.95 17.92 -9.63
C TRP A 405 -1.95 18.92 -10.22
N ARG A 406 -2.74 19.62 -9.39
CA ARG A 406 -3.65 20.67 -9.86
C ARG A 406 -2.92 21.78 -10.61
N ALA A 407 -1.73 22.17 -10.14
CA ALA A 407 -0.91 23.18 -10.81
C ALA A 407 -0.40 22.73 -12.19
N MET A 408 -0.37 21.41 -12.44
CA MET A 408 0.05 20.82 -13.72
C MET A 408 -1.13 20.41 -14.61
N THR A 409 -2.37 20.50 -14.13
CA THR A 409 -3.56 19.99 -14.82
C THR A 409 -4.65 21.05 -15.00
N TYR A 410 -5.61 20.75 -15.87
CA TYR A 410 -6.81 21.56 -16.09
C TYR A 410 -7.77 21.46 -14.89
N GLU A 411 -8.70 22.41 -14.79
CA GLU A 411 -9.87 22.27 -13.91
C GLU A 411 -10.82 21.25 -14.54
N PRO A 412 -11.13 20.12 -13.89
CA PRO A 412 -12.01 19.12 -14.48
C PRO A 412 -13.47 19.56 -14.45
N ASP A 413 -14.19 19.35 -15.56
CA ASP A 413 -15.65 19.41 -15.58
C ASP A 413 -16.21 18.11 -14.96
N PRO A 414 -17.00 18.16 -13.87
CA PRO A 414 -17.56 16.96 -13.25
C PRO A 414 -18.72 16.35 -14.05
N TRP A 415 -19.20 17.00 -15.13
CA TRP A 415 -20.38 16.56 -15.87
C TRP A 415 -20.03 15.88 -17.20
N ASN A 416 -20.73 14.78 -17.50
CA ASN A 416 -20.91 14.30 -18.87
C ASN A 416 -22.19 14.92 -19.42
N SER A 417 -22.06 15.65 -20.54
CA SER A 417 -23.19 16.26 -21.25
C SER A 417 -23.50 15.47 -22.51
N THR A 418 -24.73 14.99 -22.64
CA THR A 418 -25.22 14.29 -23.83
C THR A 418 -26.38 15.09 -24.42
N THR A 419 -26.27 15.48 -25.69
CA THR A 419 -27.39 16.07 -26.43
C THR A 419 -28.38 14.97 -26.82
N LEU A 420 -29.62 15.09 -26.37
CA LEU A 420 -30.70 14.17 -26.68
C LEU A 420 -31.29 14.47 -28.08
N PRO A 421 -32.03 13.52 -28.68
CA PRO A 421 -32.62 13.71 -30.01
C PRO A 421 -33.58 14.91 -30.13
N ASP A 422 -34.15 15.36 -29.01
CA ASP A 422 -35.03 16.55 -28.93
C ASP A 422 -34.25 17.88 -28.83
N GLY A 423 -32.92 17.83 -28.89
CA GLY A 423 -32.03 18.99 -28.77
C GLY A 423 -31.74 19.42 -27.33
N THR A 424 -32.34 18.79 -26.31
CA THR A 424 -32.04 19.09 -24.91
C THR A 424 -30.71 18.47 -24.48
N THR A 425 -30.04 19.06 -23.48
CA THR A 425 -28.80 18.51 -22.92
C THR A 425 -29.08 17.82 -21.60
N GLN A 426 -28.80 16.53 -21.53
CA GLN A 426 -28.79 15.79 -20.28
C GLN A 426 -27.39 15.85 -19.67
N LYS A 427 -27.30 16.30 -18.41
CA LYS A 427 -26.07 16.26 -17.62
C LYS A 427 -26.13 15.13 -16.60
N LYS A 428 -25.08 14.32 -16.55
CA LYS A 428 -24.87 13.30 -15.51
C LYS A 428 -23.49 13.51 -14.91
N ILE A 429 -23.35 13.33 -13.60
CA ILE A 429 -22.02 13.35 -12.97
C ILE A 429 -21.12 12.28 -13.59
N LYS A 430 -19.84 12.60 -13.77
CA LYS A 430 -18.84 11.66 -14.29
C LYS A 430 -18.57 10.57 -13.28
N GLY A 431 -18.67 9.32 -13.74
CA GLY A 431 -18.30 8.16 -12.92
C GLY A 431 -19.32 7.78 -11.86
N MET A 432 -18.84 7.01 -10.88
CA MET A 432 -19.55 6.59 -9.68
C MET A 432 -18.93 7.29 -8.48
N SER A 433 -19.72 7.60 -7.45
CA SER A 433 -19.14 8.10 -6.20
C SER A 433 -18.29 7.00 -5.55
N TYR A 434 -17.34 7.41 -4.70
CA TYR A 434 -16.53 6.47 -3.95
C TYR A 434 -17.39 5.49 -3.14
N GLU A 435 -18.46 5.95 -2.50
CA GLU A 435 -19.39 5.12 -1.71
C GLU A 435 -20.15 4.10 -2.54
N GLU A 436 -20.51 4.44 -3.79
CA GLU A 436 -21.14 3.50 -4.72
C GLU A 436 -20.14 2.46 -5.24
N TYR A 437 -18.87 2.84 -5.37
CA TYR A 437 -17.85 2.00 -6.00
C TYR A 437 -17.28 0.90 -5.08
N VAL A 438 -17.06 1.18 -3.79
CA VAL A 438 -16.26 0.33 -2.89
C VAL A 438 -16.98 -0.83 -2.21
#